data_AF-C5BBU8-F1
#
_entry.id   AF-C5BBU8-F1
#
_cell.length_a   1.000
_cell.length_b   1.000
_cell.length_c   1.000
_cell.angle_alpha   90.00
_cell.angle_beta   90.00
_cell.angle_gamma   90.00
#
_symmetry.space_group_name_H-M   'P 1'
#
loop_
_entity.id
_entity.type
_entity.pdbx_description
1 polymer ?
#
loop_
_entity_poly.entity_id
_entity_poly.type
_entity_poly.pdbx_seq_one_letter_code
_entity_poly.pdbx_strand_id
1 'polypeptide(L)'
;MYNNEIISYLQANKILALKLDHALTGVGNAVSNQIKTIGAGATRALYYTSCFTDEYQDVCQKQKSEDIRFTKGVDHIIKHENIVYEILRIYFEEVFRHKTSDQLEHIKQLLMAVNIHIAASSLTNTGFALATASFVAAGMNLSLELSALAVRRAGQVVGVIGIYGVVQKAGDSAHHLHITYPAYYSALYVQELEMMYFLIEPLFERAQVFKAQWVSDDEIANTITRMVR
;
A
#
# COMPACT_ATOMS: atom_id res chain seq x y z
N MET A 1 37.47 1.52 23.98
CA MET A 1 36.91 0.15 24.09
C MET A 1 35.47 0.04 23.61
N TYR A 2 34.66 1.11 23.65
CA TYR A 2 33.24 1.10 23.29
C TYR A 2 32.92 0.84 21.79
N ASN A 3 33.76 1.29 20.85
CA ASN A 3 33.47 1.15 19.41
C ASN A 3 33.55 -0.29 18.87
N ASN A 4 34.40 -1.16 19.43
CA ASN A 4 34.55 -2.52 18.91
C ASN A 4 33.37 -3.43 19.25
N GLU A 5 32.75 -3.24 20.43
CA GLU A 5 31.55 -3.99 20.80
C GLU A 5 30.36 -3.60 19.92
N ILE A 6 30.23 -2.31 19.62
CA ILE A 6 29.18 -1.80 18.73
C ILE A 6 29.33 -2.35 17.30
N ILE A 7 30.55 -2.30 16.74
CA ILE A 7 30.82 -2.82 15.39
C ILE A 7 30.57 -4.34 15.34
N SER A 8 31.02 -5.07 16.36
CA SER A 8 30.80 -6.53 16.47
C SER A 8 29.30 -6.87 16.57
N TYR A 9 28.55 -6.09 17.37
CA TYR A 9 27.11 -6.24 17.51
C TYR A 9 26.37 -5.96 16.20
N LEU A 10 26.74 -4.91 15.46
CA LEU A 10 26.16 -4.59 14.16
C LEU A 10 26.48 -5.66 13.10
N GLN A 11 27.70 -6.19 13.08
CA GLN A 11 28.08 -7.29 12.18
C GLN A 11 27.30 -8.57 12.49
N ALA A 12 27.12 -8.88 13.78
CA ALA A 12 26.31 -10.00 14.22
C ALA A 12 24.84 -9.85 13.79
N ASN A 13 24.28 -8.65 13.91
CA ASN A 13 22.90 -8.36 13.50
C ASN A 13 22.71 -8.47 11.99
N LYS A 14 23.67 -8.01 11.17
CA LYS A 14 23.63 -8.17 9.70
C LYS A 14 23.65 -9.65 9.30
N ILE A 15 24.50 -10.45 9.95
CA ILE A 15 24.59 -11.89 9.71
C ILE A 15 23.30 -12.59 10.16
N LEU A 16 22.71 -12.15 11.28
CA LEU A 16 21.46 -12.68 11.80
C LEU A 16 20.28 -12.39 10.86
N ALA A 17 20.18 -11.17 10.32
CA ALA A 17 19.15 -10.80 9.34
C ALA A 17 19.22 -11.70 8.09
N LEU A 18 20.42 -11.91 7.55
CA LEU A 18 20.64 -12.77 6.37
C LEU A 18 20.32 -14.25 6.65
N LYS A 19 20.59 -14.73 7.87
CA LYS A 19 20.26 -16.11 8.28
C LYS A 19 18.77 -16.29 8.52
N LEU A 20 18.10 -15.28 9.09
CA LEU A 20 16.66 -15.30 9.28
C LEU A 20 15.92 -15.26 7.95
N ASP A 21 16.35 -14.42 7.01
CA ASP A 21 15.80 -14.36 5.66
C ASP A 21 15.90 -15.71 4.92
N HIS A 22 17.06 -16.38 5.02
CA HIS A 22 17.24 -17.74 4.51
C HIS A 22 16.37 -18.78 5.23
N ALA A 23 16.24 -18.69 6.56
CA ALA A 23 15.42 -19.62 7.35
C ALA A 23 13.93 -19.50 7.01
N LEU A 24 13.46 -18.28 6.75
CA LEU A 24 12.09 -17.99 6.34
C LEU A 24 11.82 -18.44 4.91
N THR A 25 12.77 -18.27 4.00
CA THR A 25 12.68 -18.76 2.61
C THR A 25 12.63 -20.30 2.54
N GLY A 26 13.26 -21.01 3.49
CA GLY A 26 13.30 -22.48 3.54
C GLY A 26 11.98 -23.19 3.90
N VAL A 27 10.96 -22.49 4.41
CA VAL A 27 9.66 -23.07 4.84
C VAL A 27 8.60 -23.01 3.71
N GLY A 28 9.06 -22.88 2.47
CA GLY A 28 8.38 -22.17 1.37
C GLY A 28 7.12 -22.73 0.68
N ASN A 29 6.40 -23.76 1.15
CA ASN A 29 5.24 -24.28 0.38
C ASN A 29 3.86 -24.18 1.05
N ALA A 30 3.73 -23.72 2.30
CA ALA A 30 2.42 -23.68 2.97
C ALA A 30 1.99 -22.33 3.58
N VAL A 31 2.87 -21.33 3.77
CA VAL A 31 2.50 -20.08 4.50
C VAL A 31 3.31 -18.85 4.04
N SER A 32 3.44 -18.62 2.73
CA SER A 32 4.35 -17.60 2.16
C SER A 32 4.09 -16.15 2.64
N ASN A 33 2.83 -15.77 2.88
CA ASN A 33 2.48 -14.39 3.24
C ASN A 33 2.77 -14.01 4.71
N GLN A 34 2.65 -14.92 5.68
CA GLN A 34 2.98 -14.61 7.09
C GLN A 34 4.50 -14.59 7.31
N ILE A 35 5.23 -15.45 6.60
CA ILE A 35 6.69 -15.56 6.68
C ILE A 35 7.37 -14.26 6.22
N LYS A 36 6.92 -13.66 5.10
CA LYS A 36 7.45 -12.38 4.61
C LYS A 36 7.25 -11.24 5.62
N THR A 37 6.08 -11.17 6.25
CA THR A 37 5.78 -10.15 7.28
C THR A 37 6.65 -10.34 8.53
N ILE A 38 6.88 -11.58 8.96
CA ILE A 38 7.75 -11.87 10.12
C ILE A 38 9.21 -11.48 9.83
N GLY A 39 9.72 -11.78 8.63
CA GLY A 39 11.08 -11.40 8.21
C GLY A 39 11.28 -9.89 8.12
N ALA A 40 10.31 -9.17 7.57
CA ALA A 40 10.31 -7.72 7.52
C ALA A 40 10.25 -7.12 8.94
N GLY A 41 9.40 -7.64 9.84
CA GLY A 41 9.31 -7.15 11.22
C GLY A 41 10.60 -7.32 12.02
N ALA A 42 11.29 -8.45 11.84
CA ALA A 42 12.59 -8.69 12.45
C ALA A 42 13.69 -7.80 11.86
N THR A 43 13.64 -7.54 10.55
CA THR A 43 14.57 -6.64 9.85
C THR A 43 14.46 -5.22 10.40
N ARG A 44 13.25 -4.66 10.54
CA ARG A 44 13.04 -3.32 11.14
C ARG A 44 13.49 -3.24 12.59
N ALA A 45 13.21 -4.27 13.41
CA ALA A 45 13.67 -4.32 14.81
C ALA A 45 15.20 -4.32 14.91
N LEU A 46 15.89 -5.01 14.01
CA LEU A 46 17.35 -5.00 13.92
C LEU A 46 17.87 -3.63 13.46
N TYR A 47 17.21 -2.95 12.53
CA TYR A 47 17.62 -1.61 12.11
C TYR A 47 17.41 -0.54 13.18
N TYR A 48 16.51 -0.73 14.16
CA TYR A 48 16.45 0.18 15.31
C TYR A 48 17.74 0.13 16.15
N THR A 49 18.57 -0.92 16.01
CA THR A 49 19.93 -0.93 16.59
C THR A 49 20.85 0.11 15.94
N SER A 50 20.54 0.55 14.72
CA SER A 50 21.24 1.61 14.01
C SER A 50 21.00 2.99 14.65
N CYS A 51 19.95 3.16 15.46
CA CYS A 51 19.73 4.35 16.28
C CYS A 51 20.80 4.55 17.37
N PHE A 52 21.62 3.54 17.65
CA PHE A 52 22.68 3.59 18.65
C PHE A 52 24.07 3.91 18.07
N THR A 53 24.15 4.20 16.76
CA THR A 53 25.40 4.50 16.06
C THR A 53 25.29 5.74 15.19
N ASP A 54 26.22 6.68 15.33
CA ASP A 54 26.21 7.96 14.61
C ASP A 54 26.26 7.79 13.07
N GLU A 55 26.88 6.71 12.59
CA GLU A 55 27.03 6.41 11.16
C GLU A 55 25.71 6.01 10.46
N TYR A 56 24.70 5.59 11.22
CA TYR A 56 23.41 5.11 10.69
C TYR A 56 22.21 5.88 11.27
N GLN A 57 22.47 7.10 11.72
CA GLN A 57 21.47 7.97 12.32
C GLN A 57 20.41 8.43 11.31
N ASP A 58 20.76 8.53 10.03
CA ASP A 58 19.84 8.82 8.92
C ASP A 58 18.78 7.72 8.73
N VAL A 59 19.19 6.45 8.80
CA VAL A 59 18.30 5.27 8.76
C VAL A 59 17.34 5.29 9.94
N CYS A 60 17.85 5.60 11.14
CA CYS A 60 17.04 5.72 12.35
C CYS A 60 16.01 6.87 12.24
N GLN A 61 16.42 8.04 11.77
CA GLN A 61 15.51 9.19 11.61
C GLN A 61 14.42 8.91 10.58
N LYS A 62 14.76 8.22 9.48
CA LYS A 62 13.79 7.77 8.48
C LYS A 62 12.76 6.82 9.09
N GLN A 63 13.20 5.79 9.83
CA GLN A 63 12.29 4.84 10.49
C GLN A 63 11.37 5.50 11.50
N LYS A 64 11.90 6.43 12.31
CA LYS A 64 11.09 7.20 13.25
C LYS A 64 10.03 8.04 12.55
N SER A 65 10.37 8.67 11.43
CA SER A 65 9.43 9.44 10.61
C SER A 65 8.32 8.54 10.04
N GLU A 66 8.70 7.40 9.46
CA GLU A 66 7.76 6.41 8.93
C GLU A 66 6.84 5.86 10.02
N ASP A 67 7.35 5.54 11.22
CA ASP A 67 6.55 5.04 12.34
C ASP A 67 5.51 6.08 12.80
N ILE A 68 5.89 7.36 12.88
CA ILE A 68 4.98 8.48 13.20
C ILE A 68 3.89 8.60 12.12
N ARG A 69 4.27 8.55 10.85
CA ARG A 69 3.34 8.69 9.72
C ARG A 69 2.41 7.49 9.57
N PHE A 70 2.91 6.28 9.82
CA PHE A 70 2.09 5.09 9.90
C PHE A 70 1.03 5.22 11.02
N THR A 71 1.44 5.71 12.20
CA THR A 71 0.51 5.95 13.32
C THR A 71 -0.56 6.96 12.94
N LYS A 72 -0.21 8.05 12.24
CA LYS A 72 -1.17 9.04 11.72
C LYS A 72 -2.15 8.42 10.70
N GLY A 73 -1.66 7.56 9.81
CA GLY A 73 -2.51 6.79 8.90
C GLY A 73 -3.48 5.86 9.64
N VAL A 74 -3.02 5.21 10.71
CA VAL A 74 -3.88 4.38 11.58
C VAL A 74 -4.92 5.23 12.32
N ASP A 75 -4.56 6.42 12.80
CA ASP A 75 -5.53 7.36 13.39
C ASP A 75 -6.62 7.75 12.38
N HIS A 76 -6.27 7.90 11.09
CA HIS A 76 -7.23 8.12 10.03
C HIS A 76 -8.19 6.93 9.85
N ILE A 77 -7.69 5.68 9.90
CA ILE A 77 -8.51 4.47 9.86
C ILE A 77 -9.52 4.43 11.01
N ILE A 78 -9.08 4.80 12.23
CA ILE A 78 -9.95 4.80 13.41
C ILE A 78 -11.03 5.89 13.32
N LYS A 79 -10.71 7.03 12.68
CA LYS A 79 -11.60 8.19 12.57
C LYS A 79 -12.51 8.18 11.33
N HIS A 80 -12.17 7.44 10.28
CA HIS A 80 -12.89 7.44 8.99
C HIS A 80 -13.32 6.02 8.60
N GLU A 81 -14.58 5.85 8.17
CA GLU A 81 -15.20 4.53 7.93
C GLU A 81 -14.57 3.71 6.80
N ASN A 82 -13.82 4.32 5.86
CA ASN A 82 -13.23 3.56 4.76
C ASN A 82 -11.94 4.18 4.19
N ILE A 83 -10.81 3.81 4.78
CA ILE A 83 -9.47 4.25 4.33
C ILE A 83 -9.16 3.87 2.87
N VAL A 84 -9.65 2.71 2.42
CA VAL A 84 -9.45 2.21 1.04
C VAL A 84 -10.19 3.13 0.07
N TYR A 85 -11.41 3.52 0.41
CA TYR A 85 -12.18 4.49 -0.36
C TYR A 85 -11.46 5.84 -0.44
N GLU A 86 -10.93 6.38 0.66
CA GLU A 86 -10.25 7.67 0.65
C GLU A 86 -9.00 7.67 -0.24
N ILE A 87 -8.18 6.62 -0.13
CA ILE A 87 -6.98 6.47 -0.95
C ILE A 87 -7.35 6.37 -2.44
N LEU A 88 -8.39 5.60 -2.78
CA LEU A 88 -8.90 5.47 -4.16
C LEU A 88 -9.56 6.76 -4.66
N ARG A 89 -10.26 7.50 -3.78
CA ARG A 89 -10.86 8.80 -4.11
C ARG A 89 -9.78 9.77 -4.58
N ILE A 90 -8.68 9.90 -3.82
CA ILE A 90 -7.56 10.77 -4.17
C ILE A 90 -6.94 10.35 -5.51
N TYR A 91 -6.81 9.05 -5.77
CA TYR A 91 -6.32 8.55 -7.06
C TYR A 91 -7.23 8.97 -8.21
N PHE A 92 -8.53 8.70 -8.11
CA PHE A 92 -9.47 9.01 -9.18
C PHE A 92 -9.69 10.51 -9.36
N GLU A 93 -9.60 11.31 -8.30
CA GLU A 93 -9.60 12.78 -8.40
C GLU A 93 -8.44 13.26 -9.27
N GLU A 94 -7.23 12.71 -9.09
CA GLU A 94 -6.08 13.04 -9.93
C GLU A 94 -6.25 12.54 -11.39
N VAL A 95 -6.78 11.33 -11.58
CA VAL A 95 -7.06 10.77 -12.93
C VAL A 95 -8.07 11.62 -13.71
N PHE A 96 -9.11 12.11 -13.04
CA PHE A 96 -10.20 12.85 -13.67
C PHE A 96 -10.04 14.38 -13.61
N ARG A 97 -9.05 14.91 -12.89
CA ARG A 97 -8.87 16.34 -12.61
C ARG A 97 -9.01 17.25 -13.84
N HIS A 98 -8.48 16.81 -14.98
CA HIS A 98 -8.41 17.57 -16.23
C HIS A 98 -9.33 17.04 -17.33
N LYS A 99 -10.24 16.11 -17.01
CA LYS A 99 -11.20 15.59 -17.99
C LYS A 99 -12.36 16.53 -18.20
N THR A 100 -12.90 16.54 -19.41
CA THR A 100 -14.15 17.23 -19.73
C THR A 100 -15.35 16.32 -19.48
N SER A 101 -16.55 16.91 -19.39
CA SER A 101 -17.79 16.12 -19.26
C SER A 101 -17.95 15.10 -20.39
N ASP A 102 -17.54 15.43 -21.61
CA ASP A 102 -17.62 14.53 -22.78
C ASP A 102 -16.66 13.34 -22.63
N GLN A 103 -15.45 13.57 -22.13
CA GLN A 103 -14.49 12.49 -21.86
C GLN A 103 -14.98 11.59 -20.73
N LEU A 104 -15.56 12.15 -19.68
CA LEU A 104 -16.14 11.36 -18.60
C LEU A 104 -17.32 10.51 -19.08
N GLU A 105 -18.17 11.05 -19.98
CA GLU A 105 -19.26 10.30 -20.57
C GLU A 105 -18.75 9.18 -21.48
N HIS A 106 -17.70 9.44 -22.26
CA HIS A 106 -17.04 8.41 -23.07
C HIS A 106 -16.49 7.27 -22.20
N ILE A 107 -15.77 7.58 -21.13
CA ILE A 107 -15.26 6.60 -20.17
C ILE A 107 -16.42 5.81 -19.55
N LYS A 108 -17.50 6.48 -19.15
CA LYS A 108 -18.70 5.83 -18.61
C LYS A 108 -19.31 4.84 -19.61
N GLN A 109 -19.42 5.20 -20.88
CA GLN A 109 -19.95 4.32 -21.92
C GLN A 109 -19.07 3.08 -22.14
N LEU A 110 -17.75 3.25 -22.16
CA LEU A 110 -16.80 2.13 -22.24
C LEU A 110 -16.96 1.16 -21.06
N LEU A 111 -17.15 1.70 -19.84
CA LEU A 111 -17.38 0.89 -18.64
C LEU A 111 -18.74 0.16 -18.69
N MET A 112 -19.79 0.83 -19.18
CA MET A 112 -21.10 0.21 -19.35
C MET A 112 -21.06 -0.93 -20.37
N ALA A 113 -20.27 -0.81 -21.44
CA ALA A 113 -20.10 -1.86 -22.45
C ALA A 113 -19.50 -3.16 -21.87
N VAL A 114 -18.83 -3.08 -20.73
CA VAL A 114 -18.27 -4.23 -20.01
C VAL A 114 -19.05 -4.59 -18.72
N ASN A 115 -20.31 -4.12 -18.62
CA ASN A 115 -21.25 -4.30 -17.49
C ASN A 115 -20.82 -3.64 -16.17
N ILE A 116 -20.05 -2.55 -16.23
CA ILE A 116 -19.70 -1.73 -15.06
C ILE A 116 -20.56 -0.47 -15.06
N HIS A 117 -21.46 -0.35 -14.10
CA HIS A 117 -22.39 0.77 -13.98
C HIS A 117 -22.00 1.69 -12.82
N ILE A 118 -21.30 2.78 -13.16
CA ILE A 118 -20.94 3.82 -12.19
C ILE A 118 -22.13 4.77 -11.99
N ALA A 119 -22.58 4.89 -10.74
CA ALA A 119 -23.73 5.71 -10.34
C ALA A 119 -23.37 7.20 -10.20
N ALA A 120 -22.77 7.80 -11.23
CA ALA A 120 -22.51 9.24 -11.28
C ALA A 120 -23.71 9.97 -11.91
N SER A 121 -24.46 10.72 -11.09
CA SER A 121 -25.61 11.53 -11.52
C SER A 121 -25.22 12.85 -12.18
N SER A 122 -24.00 13.34 -11.94
CA SER A 122 -23.38 14.45 -12.65
C SER A 122 -21.99 14.06 -13.16
N LEU A 123 -21.66 14.43 -14.40
CA LEU A 123 -20.34 14.23 -15.02
C LEU A 123 -19.38 15.34 -14.59
N THR A 124 -19.28 15.55 -13.28
CA THR A 124 -18.23 16.39 -12.70
C THR A 124 -17.03 15.51 -12.37
N ASN A 125 -15.82 16.04 -12.48
CA ASN A 125 -14.58 15.29 -12.22
C ASN A 125 -14.60 14.69 -10.81
N THR A 126 -15.03 15.47 -9.82
CA THR A 126 -15.19 15.03 -8.43
C THR A 126 -16.30 13.98 -8.29
N GLY A 127 -17.50 14.22 -8.81
CA GLY A 127 -18.62 13.26 -8.68
C GLY A 127 -18.30 11.90 -9.32
N PHE A 128 -17.65 11.91 -10.48
CA PHE A 128 -17.22 10.69 -11.15
C PHE A 128 -16.09 9.97 -10.38
N ALA A 129 -15.13 10.72 -9.82
CA ALA A 129 -14.08 10.16 -8.96
C ALA A 129 -14.66 9.44 -7.74
N LEU A 130 -15.58 10.08 -7.00
CA LEU A 130 -16.21 9.50 -5.82
C LEU A 130 -17.00 8.22 -6.16
N ALA A 131 -17.77 8.24 -7.24
CA ALA A 131 -18.57 7.10 -7.67
C ALA A 131 -17.67 5.92 -8.10
N THR A 132 -16.59 6.20 -8.84
CA THR A 132 -15.61 5.19 -9.26
C THR A 132 -14.87 4.61 -8.06
N ALA A 133 -14.40 5.47 -7.15
CA ALA A 133 -13.72 5.05 -5.92
C ALA A 133 -14.60 4.16 -5.04
N SER A 134 -15.86 4.55 -4.85
CA SER A 134 -16.85 3.75 -4.10
C SER A 134 -17.05 2.38 -4.71
N PHE A 135 -17.19 2.31 -6.03
CA PHE A 135 -17.43 1.07 -6.75
C PHE A 135 -16.22 0.11 -6.65
N VAL A 136 -15.01 0.61 -6.88
CA VAL A 136 -13.78 -0.19 -6.77
C VAL A 136 -13.53 -0.62 -5.32
N ALA A 137 -13.73 0.28 -4.34
CA ALA A 137 -13.57 -0.03 -2.92
C ALA A 137 -14.54 -1.12 -2.46
N ALA A 138 -15.80 -1.09 -2.92
CA ALA A 138 -16.78 -2.13 -2.63
C ALA A 138 -16.33 -3.50 -3.17
N GLY A 139 -15.81 -3.55 -4.41
CA GLY A 139 -15.22 -4.78 -4.98
C GLY A 139 -14.03 -5.31 -4.17
N MET A 140 -13.15 -4.41 -3.71
CA MET A 140 -12.01 -4.79 -2.87
C MET A 140 -12.44 -5.31 -1.49
N ASN A 141 -13.35 -4.63 -0.80
CA ASN A 141 -13.80 -5.02 0.54
C ASN A 141 -14.42 -6.42 0.54
N LEU A 142 -15.21 -6.75 -0.49
CA LEU A 142 -15.77 -8.09 -0.67
C LEU A 142 -14.67 -9.17 -0.83
N SER A 143 -13.61 -8.87 -1.59
CA SER A 143 -12.49 -9.80 -1.76
C SER A 143 -11.68 -9.99 -0.47
N LEU A 144 -11.51 -8.92 0.32
CA LEU A 144 -10.80 -8.94 1.59
C LEU A 144 -11.58 -9.71 2.66
N GLU A 145 -12.89 -9.48 2.81
CA GLU A 145 -13.74 -10.23 3.75
C GLU A 145 -13.73 -11.74 3.45
N LEU A 146 -13.82 -12.11 2.18
CA LEU A 146 -13.75 -13.51 1.76
C LEU A 146 -12.39 -14.13 2.09
N SER A 147 -11.30 -13.40 1.86
CA SER A 147 -9.95 -13.84 2.20
C SER A 147 -9.74 -13.94 3.72
N ALA A 148 -10.29 -13.02 4.50
CA ALA A 148 -10.19 -13.00 5.96
C ALA A 148 -10.98 -14.15 6.59
N LEU A 149 -12.15 -14.50 6.03
CA LEU A 149 -12.91 -15.70 6.41
C LEU A 149 -12.11 -16.99 6.13
N ALA A 150 -11.40 -17.05 5.00
CA ALA A 150 -10.53 -18.18 4.67
C ALA A 150 -9.31 -18.27 5.62
N VAL A 151 -8.70 -17.13 5.97
CA VAL A 151 -7.58 -17.04 6.92
C VAL A 151 -7.99 -17.37 8.35
N ARG A 152 -9.17 -16.92 8.81
CA ARG A 152 -9.71 -17.28 10.15
C ARG A 152 -9.96 -18.77 10.28
N ARG A 153 -10.27 -19.47 9.18
CA ARG A 153 -10.36 -20.93 9.15
C ARG A 153 -8.98 -21.60 9.12
N ALA A 154 -7.92 -20.89 8.75
CA ALA A 154 -6.58 -21.44 8.50
C ALA A 154 -5.54 -21.20 9.60
N GLY A 155 -5.67 -20.19 10.50
CA GLY A 155 -4.68 -20.07 11.57
C GLY A 155 -4.85 -18.91 12.56
N GLN A 156 -4.97 -19.24 13.85
CA GLN A 156 -4.87 -18.33 14.99
C GLN A 156 -3.40 -18.06 15.38
N VAL A 157 -2.59 -17.47 14.51
CA VAL A 157 -1.22 -17.07 14.90
C VAL A 157 -0.84 -15.76 14.22
N VAL A 158 -0.93 -14.63 14.91
CA VAL A 158 -0.14 -13.43 14.59
C VAL A 158 0.28 -12.75 15.90
N GLY A 159 1.55 -12.90 16.27
CA GLY A 159 2.18 -12.20 17.40
C GLY A 159 2.83 -10.87 16.99
N VAL A 160 3.40 -10.15 17.97
CA VAL A 160 3.96 -8.78 17.88
C VAL A 160 4.93 -8.54 16.71
N ILE A 161 5.70 -9.56 16.27
CA ILE A 161 6.60 -9.47 15.10
C ILE A 161 5.82 -9.20 13.80
N GLY A 162 4.57 -9.64 13.72
CA GLY A 162 3.68 -9.36 12.60
C GLY A 162 3.32 -7.88 12.47
N ILE A 163 3.25 -7.13 13.58
CA ILE A 163 2.90 -5.69 13.56
C ILE A 163 4.05 -4.87 12.95
N TYR A 164 5.29 -5.14 13.34
CA TYR A 164 6.46 -4.45 12.76
C TYR A 164 6.68 -4.79 11.27
N GLY A 165 6.30 -5.99 10.84
CA GLY A 165 6.29 -6.34 9.43
C GLY A 165 5.30 -5.54 8.59
N VAL A 166 4.16 -5.15 9.17
CA VAL A 166 3.17 -4.30 8.50
C VAL A 166 3.71 -2.89 8.33
N VAL A 167 4.37 -2.32 9.34
CA VAL A 167 4.97 -0.98 9.24
C VAL A 167 6.09 -0.94 8.20
N GLN A 168 6.94 -1.98 8.17
CA GLN A 168 7.98 -2.07 7.12
C GLN A 168 7.37 -2.18 5.73
N LYS A 169 6.36 -3.04 5.56
CA LYS A 169 5.63 -3.16 4.29
C LYS A 169 5.02 -1.82 3.87
N ALA A 170 4.42 -1.09 4.82
CA ALA A 170 3.88 0.25 4.56
C ALA A 170 4.96 1.24 4.08
N GLY A 171 6.14 1.25 4.71
CA GLY A 171 7.26 2.09 4.29
C GLY A 171 7.79 1.71 2.91
N ASP A 172 7.96 0.42 2.63
CA ASP A 172 8.43 -0.09 1.34
C ASP A 172 7.43 0.24 0.22
N SER A 173 6.13 0.01 0.44
CA SER A 173 5.07 0.36 -0.51
C SER A 173 4.99 1.88 -0.76
N ALA A 174 5.09 2.70 0.29
CA ALA A 174 5.08 4.16 0.15
C ALA A 174 6.31 4.66 -0.63
N HIS A 175 7.49 4.07 -0.38
CA HIS A 175 8.71 4.39 -1.10
C HIS A 175 8.63 3.95 -2.58
N HIS A 176 8.10 2.75 -2.84
CA HIS A 176 7.85 2.28 -4.18
C HIS A 176 6.90 3.21 -4.94
N LEU A 177 5.81 3.66 -4.30
CA LEU A 177 4.89 4.64 -4.88
C LEU A 177 5.57 5.99 -5.14
N HIS A 178 6.44 6.45 -4.24
CA HIS A 178 7.20 7.68 -4.43
C HIS A 178 8.03 7.66 -5.70
N ILE A 179 8.59 6.51 -6.07
CA ILE A 179 9.39 6.33 -7.28
C ILE A 179 8.51 6.16 -8.53
N THR A 180 7.46 5.35 -8.45
CA THR A 180 6.66 4.97 -9.63
C THR A 180 5.59 6.00 -9.98
N TYR A 181 5.02 6.70 -9.00
CA TYR A 181 4.01 7.73 -9.22
C TYR A 181 4.12 8.88 -8.21
N PRO A 182 5.12 9.78 -8.37
CA PRO A 182 5.41 10.86 -7.43
C PRO A 182 4.23 11.79 -7.15
N ALA A 183 3.42 12.13 -8.16
CA ALA A 183 2.28 13.02 -8.01
C ALA A 183 1.21 12.44 -7.07
N TYR A 184 0.87 11.16 -7.27
CA TYR A 184 -0.08 10.48 -6.40
C TYR A 184 0.49 10.26 -5.00
N TYR A 185 1.78 9.91 -4.87
CA TYR A 185 2.46 9.87 -3.57
C TYR A 185 2.33 11.20 -2.82
N SER A 186 2.62 12.33 -3.49
CA SER A 186 2.52 13.66 -2.87
C SER A 186 1.10 13.98 -2.42
N ALA A 187 0.09 13.60 -3.21
CA ALA A 187 -1.32 13.80 -2.85
C ALA A 187 -1.70 13.02 -1.57
N LEU A 188 -1.23 11.77 -1.44
CA LEU A 188 -1.43 10.98 -0.22
C LEU A 188 -0.60 11.51 0.95
N TYR A 189 0.62 11.96 0.71
CA TYR A 189 1.55 12.45 1.74
C TYR A 189 1.00 13.70 2.45
N VAL A 190 0.36 14.62 1.72
CA VAL A 190 -0.28 15.81 2.31
C VAL A 190 -1.44 15.43 3.23
N GLN A 191 -2.10 14.30 2.96
CA GLN A 191 -3.20 13.79 3.77
C GLN A 191 -2.76 12.75 4.81
N GLU A 192 -1.46 12.49 4.94
CA GLU A 192 -0.91 11.50 5.88
C GLU A 192 -1.37 10.04 5.60
N LEU A 193 -1.65 9.73 4.33
CA LEU A 193 -2.23 8.45 3.87
C LEU A 193 -1.28 7.58 3.03
N GLU A 194 -0.11 8.07 2.65
CA GLU A 194 0.84 7.36 1.78
C GLU A 194 1.33 6.05 2.39
N MET A 195 1.52 6.01 3.71
CA MET A 195 1.86 4.76 4.41
C MET A 195 0.73 3.74 4.35
N MET A 196 -0.51 4.14 4.05
CA MET A 196 -1.64 3.22 3.90
C MET A 196 -1.77 2.69 2.46
N TYR A 197 -0.94 3.15 1.52
CA TYR A 197 -0.96 2.69 0.13
C TYR A 197 -0.79 1.17 0.00
N PHE A 198 -0.05 0.52 0.91
CA PHE A 198 0.13 -0.95 0.91
C PHE A 198 -1.19 -1.73 0.93
N LEU A 199 -2.30 -1.12 1.38
CA LEU A 199 -3.64 -1.71 1.36
C LEU A 199 -4.17 -1.90 -0.06
N ILE A 200 -3.80 -1.01 -0.99
CA ILE A 200 -4.27 -0.99 -2.37
C ILE A 200 -3.17 -1.28 -3.40
N GLU A 201 -1.91 -1.37 -2.98
CA GLU A 201 -0.78 -1.72 -3.86
C GLU A 201 -1.02 -2.99 -4.69
N PRO A 202 -1.53 -4.12 -4.12
CA PRO A 202 -1.80 -5.32 -4.93
C PRO A 202 -2.89 -5.11 -6.00
N LEU A 203 -3.84 -4.19 -5.76
CA LEU A 203 -4.83 -3.81 -6.76
C LEU A 203 -4.14 -3.07 -7.91
N PHE A 204 -3.25 -2.12 -7.59
CA PHE A 204 -2.55 -1.30 -8.57
C PHE A 204 -1.59 -2.11 -9.44
N GLU A 205 -0.90 -3.10 -8.85
CA GLU A 205 -0.05 -4.04 -9.59
C GLU A 205 -0.88 -4.91 -10.54
N ARG A 206 -1.99 -5.48 -10.06
CA ARG A 206 -2.90 -6.31 -10.87
C ARG A 206 -3.52 -5.51 -12.02
N ALA A 207 -3.98 -4.30 -11.72
CA ALA A 207 -4.56 -3.40 -12.70
C ALA A 207 -3.50 -2.71 -13.57
N GLN A 208 -2.21 -2.95 -13.32
CA GLN A 208 -1.06 -2.40 -14.04
C GLN A 208 -1.15 -0.87 -14.22
N VAL A 209 -1.55 -0.18 -13.15
CA VAL A 209 -1.79 1.28 -13.14
C VAL A 209 -0.59 2.06 -13.66
N PHE A 210 0.62 1.62 -13.30
CA PHE A 210 1.87 2.28 -13.69
C PHE A 210 2.26 2.09 -15.16
N LYS A 211 1.65 1.13 -15.87
CA LYS A 211 1.86 0.95 -17.31
C LYS A 211 0.87 1.75 -18.16
N ALA A 212 -0.25 2.19 -17.57
CA ALA A 212 -1.34 2.91 -18.21
C ALA A 212 -1.14 4.45 -18.18
N GLN A 213 0.08 4.93 -17.95
CA GLN A 213 0.40 6.37 -17.89
C GLN A 213 0.29 7.08 -19.26
N TRP A 214 -0.30 6.45 -20.28
CA TRP A 214 -0.56 7.02 -21.62
C TRP A 214 -2.03 7.42 -21.82
N VAL A 215 -2.72 7.83 -20.74
CA VAL A 215 -3.88 8.77 -20.58
C VAL A 215 -4.93 8.85 -21.71
N SER A 216 -5.20 7.78 -22.45
CA SER A 216 -6.41 7.70 -23.28
C SER A 216 -7.62 7.35 -22.41
N ASP A 217 -8.80 7.76 -22.85
CA ASP A 217 -10.06 7.44 -22.16
C ASP A 217 -10.28 5.91 -22.14
N ASP A 218 -9.85 5.21 -23.18
CA ASP A 218 -9.82 3.75 -23.26
C ASP A 218 -8.90 3.11 -22.22
N GLU A 219 -7.68 3.63 -22.03
CA GLU A 219 -6.74 3.11 -21.04
C GLU A 219 -7.25 3.31 -19.61
N ILE A 220 -7.93 4.43 -19.35
CA ILE A 220 -8.57 4.68 -18.05
C ILE A 220 -9.70 3.68 -17.83
N ALA A 221 -10.60 3.51 -18.79
CA ALA A 221 -11.70 2.55 -18.69
C ALA A 221 -11.20 1.10 -18.54
N ASN A 222 -10.17 0.71 -19.28
CA ASN A 222 -9.54 -0.61 -19.18
C ASN A 222 -8.86 -0.82 -17.81
N THR A 223 -8.23 0.21 -17.25
CA THR A 223 -7.62 0.14 -15.93
C THR A 223 -8.67 -0.02 -14.84
N ILE A 224 -9.75 0.77 -14.87
CA ILE A 224 -10.89 0.61 -13.96
C ILE A 224 -11.49 -0.80 -14.09
N THR A 225 -11.65 -1.30 -15.31
CA THR A 225 -12.16 -2.66 -15.56
C THR A 225 -11.28 -3.73 -14.90
N ARG A 226 -9.96 -3.59 -14.95
CA ARG A 226 -9.01 -4.50 -14.29
C ARG A 226 -8.96 -4.34 -12.77
N MET A 227 -9.35 -3.19 -12.23
CA MET A 227 -9.49 -3.01 -10.79
C MET A 227 -10.75 -3.68 -10.24
N VAL A 228 -11.82 -3.73 -11.05
CA VAL A 228 -13.11 -4.29 -10.65
C VAL A 228 -13.14 -5.81 -10.72
N ARG A 229 -12.43 -6.40 -11.69
CA ARG A 229 -12.42 -7.84 -11.96
C ARG A 229 -11.31 -8.57 -11.20
#